data_AF-A0A6G0XM02-F1
#
_entry.id   AF-A0A6G0XM02-F1
#
_cell.length_a   1.000
_cell.length_b   1.000
_cell.length_c   1.000
_cell.angle_alpha   90.00
_cell.angle_beta   90.00
_cell.angle_gamma   90.00
#
_symmetry.space_group_name_H-M   'P 1'
#
loop_
_entity.id
_entity.type
_entity.pdbx_description
1 polymer ?
#
loop_
_entity_poly.entity_id
_entity_poly.type
_entity_poly.pdbx_seq_one_letter_code
_entity_poly.pdbx_strand_id
1 'polypeptide(L)'
;MGYWANHPGHNVRDVIVYCALALVSIVLMWGRSVYIVYLCVLCSRTLHAKLFKKVIQAPVNTFFDVTPVGRVLNRFSSDLDQVDSILPFFGVLLLQYGFQIAAVVVVCATTSPYILIV
;
A
#
# COMPACT_ATOMS: atom_id res chain seq x y z
N MET A 1 -16.53 23.78 16.36
CA MET A 1 -16.32 23.35 17.76
C MET A 1 -17.50 23.64 18.71
N GLY A 2 -18.73 23.91 18.23
CA GLY A 2 -19.77 24.56 19.07
C GLY A 2 -21.11 23.84 19.29
N TYR A 3 -21.31 22.61 18.80
CA TYR A 3 -22.56 21.86 19.06
C TYR A 3 -22.42 20.91 20.27
N TRP A 4 -21.29 20.19 20.32
CA TRP A 4 -20.94 19.22 21.37
C TRP A 4 -20.55 19.85 22.72
N ALA A 5 -20.19 21.14 22.74
CA ALA A 5 -19.83 21.86 23.96
C ALA A 5 -21.06 22.38 24.73
N ASN A 6 -22.19 22.62 24.05
CA ASN A 6 -23.38 23.25 24.62
C ASN A 6 -24.47 22.25 25.09
N HIS A 7 -24.28 20.94 24.86
CA HIS A 7 -25.19 19.90 25.33
C HIS A 7 -24.40 18.80 26.06
N PRO A 8 -24.19 18.90 27.39
CA PRO A 8 -23.54 17.85 28.18
C PRO A 8 -24.55 16.74 28.49
N GLY A 9 -25.16 16.17 27.44
CA GLY A 9 -25.89 14.92 27.54
C GLY A 9 -24.94 13.82 27.09
N HIS A 10 -24.38 13.04 28.02
CA HIS A 10 -23.66 11.81 27.69
C HIS A 10 -24.64 10.79 27.08
N ASN A 11 -24.98 10.99 25.81
CA ASN A 11 -25.78 10.05 25.05
C ASN A 11 -24.89 8.87 24.68
N VAL A 12 -25.18 7.71 25.25
CA VAL A 12 -24.52 6.43 24.93
C VAL A 12 -24.45 6.16 23.42
N ARG A 13 -25.39 6.73 22.64
CA ARG A 13 -25.41 6.65 21.18
C ARG A 13 -24.17 7.25 20.51
N ASP A 14 -23.66 8.38 20.99
CA ASP A 14 -22.53 9.06 20.36
C ASP A 14 -21.24 8.27 20.60
N VAL A 15 -21.08 7.72 21.82
CA VAL A 15 -19.98 6.82 22.19
C VAL A 15 -20.00 5.57 21.32
N ILE A 16 -21.17 4.96 21.10
CA ILE A 16 -21.32 3.78 20.24
C ILE A 16 -20.89 4.08 18.80
N VAL A 17 -21.24 5.26 18.26
CA VAL A 17 -20.84 5.66 16.90
C VAL A 17 -19.32 5.81 16.80
N TYR A 18 -18.67 6.46 17.77
CA TYR A 18 -17.21 6.59 17.78
C TYR A 18 -16.51 5.23 17.90
N CYS A 19 -16.99 4.35 18.77
CA CYS A 19 -16.46 2.99 18.91
C CYS A 19 -16.62 2.17 17.62
N ALA A 20 -17.79 2.25 16.96
CA ALA A 20 -18.02 1.57 15.70
C ALA A 20 -17.09 2.07 14.59
N LEU A 21 -16.89 3.39 14.48
CA LEU A 21 -15.94 3.99 13.53
C LEU A 21 -14.51 3.53 13.80
N ALA A 22 -14.09 3.48 15.06
CA ALA A 22 -12.77 2.99 15.44
C ALA A 22 -12.58 1.51 15.04
N LEU A 23 -13.55 0.65 15.31
CA LEU A 23 -13.51 -0.76 14.91
C LEU A 23 -13.40 -0.92 13.38
N VAL A 24 -14.21 -0.19 12.63
CA VAL A 24 -14.14 -0.19 11.16
C VAL A 24 -12.77 0.25 10.67
N SER A 25 -12.19 1.31 11.27
CA SER A 25 -10.85 1.79 10.90
C SER A 25 -9.76 0.74 11.13
N ILE A 26 -9.83 -0.03 12.22
CA ILE A 26 -8.88 -1.10 12.52
C ILE A 26 -8.98 -2.22 11.48
N VAL A 27 -10.21 -2.63 11.15
CA VAL A 27 -10.45 -3.68 10.13
C VAL A 27 -9.93 -3.22 8.76
N LEU A 28 -10.17 -1.97 8.38
CA LEU A 28 -9.65 -1.40 7.13
C LEU A 28 -8.13 -1.30 7.12
N MET A 29 -7.50 -0.90 8.22
CA MET A 29 -6.04 -0.86 8.34
C MET A 29 -5.44 -2.25 8.17
N TRP A 30 -6.02 -3.26 8.82
CA TRP A 30 -5.57 -4.63 8.71
C TRP A 30 -5.76 -5.19 7.29
N GLY A 31 -6.95 -4.97 6.70
CA GLY A 31 -7.26 -5.36 5.32
C GLY A 31 -6.31 -4.71 4.30
N ARG A 32 -5.98 -3.43 4.47
CA ARG A 32 -5.00 -2.72 3.64
C ARG A 32 -3.62 -3.38 3.72
N SER A 33 -3.15 -3.72 4.92
CA SER A 33 -1.85 -4.37 5.11
C SER A 33 -1.81 -5.74 4.42
N VAL A 34 -2.85 -6.55 4.59
CA VAL A 34 -2.96 -7.87 3.93
C VAL A 34 -2.99 -7.72 2.40
N TYR A 35 -3.75 -6.74 1.89
CA TYR A 35 -3.85 -6.46 0.46
C TYR A 35 -2.50 -6.10 -0.17
N ILE A 36 -1.72 -5.22 0.48
CA ILE A 36 -0.40 -4.83 -0.02
C ILE A 36 0.58 -6.02 -0.01
N VAL A 37 0.59 -6.82 1.06
CA VAL A 37 1.44 -8.03 1.12
C VAL A 37 1.07 -9.00 0.00
N TYR A 38 -0.23 -9.22 -0.24
CA TYR A 38 -0.70 -10.07 -1.33
C TYR A 38 -0.23 -9.57 -2.71
N LEU A 39 -0.36 -8.27 -2.97
CA LEU A 39 0.13 -7.66 -4.22
C LEU A 39 1.65 -7.80 -4.38
N CYS A 40 2.41 -7.64 -3.29
CA CYS A 40 3.86 -7.79 -3.32
C CYS A 40 4.25 -9.21 -3.72
N VAL A 41 3.67 -10.22 -3.08
CA VAL A 41 3.92 -11.64 -3.39
C VAL A 41 3.54 -11.95 -4.84
N LEU A 42 2.42 -11.42 -5.32
CA LEU A 42 2.00 -11.60 -6.72
C LEU A 42 3.01 -10.97 -7.70
N CYS A 43 3.50 -9.77 -7.39
CA CYS A 43 4.51 -9.07 -8.18
C CYS A 43 5.82 -9.86 -8.22
N SER A 44 6.33 -10.28 -7.05
CA SER A 44 7.53 -11.09 -6.88
C SER A 44 7.49 -12.36 -7.73
N ARG A 45 6.40 -13.14 -7.63
CA ARG A 45 6.21 -14.36 -8.41
C ARG A 45 6.19 -14.10 -9.91
N THR A 46 5.56 -13.00 -10.33
CA THR A 46 5.47 -12.63 -11.75
C THR A 46 6.83 -12.20 -12.31
N LEU A 47 7.58 -11.39 -11.54
CA LEU A 47 8.94 -10.99 -11.89
C LEU A 47 9.86 -12.21 -11.95
N HIS A 48 9.79 -13.08 -10.94
CA HIS A 48 10.58 -14.31 -10.88
C HIS A 48 10.32 -15.20 -12.11
N ALA A 49 9.06 -15.43 -12.47
CA ALA A 49 8.70 -16.24 -13.63
C ALA A 49 9.19 -15.62 -14.96
N LYS A 50 9.06 -14.29 -15.12
CA LYS A 50 9.54 -13.57 -16.32
C LYS A 50 11.06 -13.67 -16.44
N LEU A 51 11.79 -13.42 -15.36
CA LEU A 51 13.25 -13.43 -15.35
C LEU A 51 13.79 -14.85 -15.54
N PHE A 52 13.21 -15.85 -14.88
CA PHE A 52 13.55 -17.25 -15.08
C PHE A 52 13.40 -17.68 -16.55
N LYS A 53 12.27 -17.32 -17.19
CA LYS A 53 12.06 -17.59 -18.62
C LYS A 53 13.12 -16.93 -19.50
N LYS A 54 13.51 -15.69 -19.19
CA LYS A 54 14.53 -14.96 -19.94
C LYS A 54 15.92 -15.56 -19.78
N VAL A 55 16.27 -16.04 -18.57
CA VAL A 55 17.55 -16.71 -18.32
C VAL A 55 17.64 -18.01 -19.11
N ILE A 56 16.60 -18.85 -19.11
CA ILE A 56 16.59 -20.11 -19.88
C ILE A 56 16.70 -19.87 -21.39
N GLN A 57 16.15 -18.77 -21.88
CA GLN A 57 16.18 -18.43 -23.32
C GLN A 57 17.48 -17.72 -23.76
N ALA A 58 18.42 -17.44 -22.85
CA ALA A 58 19.66 -16.76 -23.21
C ALA A 58 20.67 -17.72 -23.89
N PRO A 59 21.42 -17.26 -24.90
CA PRO A 59 22.38 -18.10 -25.62
C PRO A 59 23.57 -18.49 -24.73
N VAL A 60 23.83 -19.80 -24.64
CA VAL A 60 24.88 -20.40 -23.77
C VAL A 60 26.26 -19.84 -24.06
N ASN A 61 26.65 -19.85 -25.33
CA ASN A 61 27.95 -19.44 -25.85
C ASN A 61 28.29 -17.95 -25.70
N THR A 62 27.29 -17.06 -25.71
CA THR A 62 27.56 -15.60 -25.67
C THR A 62 27.30 -15.00 -24.30
N PHE A 63 26.39 -15.58 -23.53
CA PHE A 63 25.94 -15.01 -22.26
C PHE A 63 26.50 -15.75 -21.05
N PHE A 64 26.49 -17.09 -21.07
CA PHE A 64 26.87 -17.91 -19.93
C PHE A 64 28.38 -18.19 -19.84
N ASP A 65 29.12 -18.08 -20.95
CA ASP A 65 30.59 -18.13 -20.94
C ASP A 65 31.24 -16.85 -20.40
N VAL A 66 30.57 -15.69 -20.56
CA VAL A 66 31.06 -14.38 -20.10
C VAL A 66 30.57 -14.05 -18.68
N THR A 67 29.35 -14.48 -18.33
CA THR A 67 28.77 -14.24 -17.00
C THR A 67 28.45 -15.54 -16.27
N PRO A 68 29.08 -15.82 -15.12
CA PRO A 68 28.80 -17.04 -14.37
C PRO A 68 27.36 -17.01 -13.84
N VAL A 69 26.64 -18.13 -14.00
CA VAL A 69 25.23 -18.30 -13.60
C VAL A 69 24.99 -17.83 -12.15
N GLY A 70 25.93 -18.10 -11.24
CA GLY A 70 25.85 -17.67 -9.85
C GLY A 70 25.80 -16.15 -9.66
N ARG A 71 26.45 -15.36 -10.52
CA ARG A 71 26.38 -13.89 -10.46
C ARG A 71 25.02 -13.37 -10.91
N VAL A 72 24.44 -14.01 -11.94
CA VAL A 72 23.08 -13.69 -12.42
C VAL A 72 22.05 -14.01 -11.33
N LEU A 73 22.17 -15.18 -10.69
CA LEU A 73 21.27 -15.59 -9.61
C LEU A 73 21.41 -14.70 -8.37
N ASN A 74 22.64 -14.31 -8.00
CA ASN A 74 22.89 -13.42 -6.87
C ASN A 74 22.28 -12.03 -7.10
N ARG A 75 22.46 -11.49 -8.31
CA ARG A 75 21.86 -10.19 -8.68
C ARG A 75 20.33 -10.28 -8.70
N PHE A 76 19.79 -11.31 -9.33
CA PHE A 76 18.35 -11.56 -9.37
C PHE A 76 17.73 -11.68 -7.97
N SER A 77 18.37 -12.43 -7.07
CA SER A 77 17.89 -12.61 -5.69
C SER A 77 17.94 -11.29 -4.92
N SER A 78 19.02 -10.51 -5.09
CA SER A 78 19.14 -9.19 -4.45
C SER A 78 18.13 -8.18 -5.00
N ASP A 79 17.87 -8.19 -6.32
CA ASP A 79 16.89 -7.30 -6.93
C ASP A 79 15.46 -7.65 -6.48
N LEU A 80 15.13 -8.94 -6.37
CA LEU A 80 13.85 -9.39 -5.81
C LEU A 80 13.69 -9.03 -4.34
N ASP A 81 14.71 -9.24 -3.52
CA ASP A 81 14.69 -8.90 -2.10
C ASP A 81 14.48 -7.40 -1.86
N GLN A 82 15.12 -6.56 -2.68
CA GLN A 82 14.88 -5.12 -2.64
C GLN A 82 13.46 -4.77 -3.06
N VAL A 83 12.93 -5.32 -4.15
CA VAL A 83 11.54 -5.06 -4.56
C VAL A 83 10.57 -5.51 -3.47
N ASP A 84 10.78 -6.69 -2.90
CA ASP A 84 9.87 -7.27 -1.90
C ASP A 84 9.90 -6.53 -0.55
N SER A 85 11.01 -5.86 -0.23
CA SER A 85 11.13 -5.03 0.97
C SER A 85 10.61 -3.60 0.75
N ILE A 86 10.87 -3.04 -0.43
CA ILE A 86 10.59 -1.64 -0.74
C ILE A 86 9.14 -1.42 -1.18
N LEU A 87 8.60 -2.33 -2.00
CA LEU A 87 7.27 -2.20 -2.58
C LEU A 87 6.15 -2.17 -1.52
N PRO A 88 6.15 -3.02 -0.47
CA PRO A 88 5.14 -2.95 0.58
C PRO A 88 5.20 -1.65 1.35
N PHE A 89 6.41 -1.18 1.68
CA PHE A 89 6.62 0.04 2.45
C PHE A 89 6.03 1.26 1.72
N PHE A 90 6.43 1.47 0.46
CA PHE A 90 5.88 2.58 -0.32
C PHE A 90 4.41 2.38 -0.70
N GLY A 91 3.96 1.14 -0.92
CA GLY A 91 2.56 0.84 -1.20
C GLY A 91 1.63 1.21 -0.05
N VAL A 92 2.04 0.91 1.18
CA VAL A 92 1.36 1.34 2.41
C VAL A 92 1.31 2.86 2.51
N LEU A 93 2.44 3.56 2.29
CA LEU A 93 2.51 5.03 2.34
C LEU A 93 1.62 5.68 1.28
N LEU A 94 1.66 5.18 0.04
CA LEU A 94 0.85 5.70 -1.06
C LEU A 94 -0.65 5.62 -0.74
N LEU A 95 -1.12 4.47 -0.27
CA LEU A 95 -2.52 4.32 0.12
C LEU A 95 -2.87 5.19 1.33
N GLN A 96 -1.97 5.31 2.31
CA GLN A 96 -2.18 6.15 3.48
C GLN A 96 -2.39 7.62 3.08
N TYR A 97 -1.45 8.18 2.32
CA TYR A 97 -1.51 9.58 1.90
C TYR A 97 -2.65 9.81 0.91
N GLY A 98 -2.91 8.88 0.00
CA GLY A 98 -4.04 8.95 -0.92
C GLY A 98 -5.39 9.03 -0.19
N PHE A 99 -5.63 8.15 0.78
CA PHE A 99 -6.85 8.20 1.60
C PHE A 99 -6.91 9.44 2.48
N GLN A 100 -5.78 9.91 3.01
CA GLN A 100 -5.75 11.12 3.84
C GLN A 100 -6.10 12.36 3.03
N ILE A 101 -5.54 12.52 1.82
CA ILE A 101 -5.87 13.62 0.91
C ILE A 101 -7.34 13.53 0.52
N ALA A 102 -7.84 12.35 0.14
CA ALA A 102 -9.25 12.17 -0.21
C ALA A 102 -10.19 12.55 0.96
N ALA A 103 -9.87 12.13 2.19
CA ALA A 103 -10.64 12.47 3.37
C ALA A 103 -10.67 13.99 3.61
N VAL A 104 -9.53 14.66 3.50
CA VAL A 104 -9.43 16.12 3.63
C VAL A 104 -10.30 16.81 2.57
N VAL A 105 -10.20 16.39 1.30
CA VAL A 105 -11.00 16.96 0.20
C VAL A 105 -12.51 16.80 0.47
N VAL A 106 -12.94 15.61 0.92
CA VAL A 106 -14.36 15.34 1.24
C VAL A 106 -14.86 16.21 2.40
N VAL A 107 -14.05 16.37 3.46
CA VAL A 107 -14.40 17.21 4.61
C VAL A 107 -14.46 18.70 4.21
N CYS A 108 -13.51 19.17 3.40
CA CYS A 108 -13.51 20.53 2.88
C CYS A 108 -14.74 20.80 2.00
N ALA A 109 -15.05 19.89 1.07
CA ALA A 109 -16.18 20.02 0.16
C ALA A 109 -17.53 20.05 0.90
N THR A 110 -17.68 19.30 1.99
CA THR A 110 -18.90 19.27 2.82
C THR A 110 -19.02 20.47 3.76
N THR A 111 -17.90 21.02 4.25
CA THR A 111 -17.92 22.14 5.21
C THR A 111 -18.01 23.49 4.53
N SER A 112 -17.26 23.70 3.43
CA SER A 112 -17.26 24.95 2.68
C SER A 112 -16.94 24.68 1.20
N PRO A 113 -17.96 24.50 0.35
CA PRO A 113 -17.75 24.17 -1.06
C PRO A 113 -17.02 25.28 -1.84
N TYR A 114 -17.02 26.52 -1.34
CA TYR A 114 -16.34 27.65 -1.96
C TYR A 114 -14.80 27.55 -1.93
N ILE A 115 -14.22 26.83 -0.95
CA ILE A 115 -12.77 26.63 -0.86
C ILE A 115 -12.23 25.70 -1.97
N LEU A 116 -13.09 24.89 -2.58
CA LEU A 116 -12.67 23.97 -3.66
C LEU A 116 -12.66 24.65 -5.05
N ILE A 117 -13.36 25.79 -5.18
CA ILE A 117 -13.55 26.52 -6.44
C ILE A 117 -12.53 27.65 -6.60
N VAL A 118 -12.04 28.22 -5.49
CA VAL A 118 -10.96 29.22 -5.44
C VAL A 118 -9.59 28.56 -5.47
#